data_AF-A0A2H2YJI9-F1
#
_entry.id   AF-A0A2H2YJI9-F1
#
_cell.length_a   1.000
_cell.length_b   1.000
_cell.length_c   1.000
_cell.angle_alpha   90.00
_cell.angle_beta   90.00
_cell.angle_gamma   90.00
#
_symmetry.space_group_name_H-M   'P 1'
#
loop_
_entity.id
_entity.type
_entity.pdbx_description
1 polymer ?
#
loop_
_entity_poly.entity_id
_entity_poly.type
_entity_poly.pdbx_seq_one_letter_code
_entity_poly.pdbx_strand_id
1 'polypeptide(L)'
;MGLKVRLEWFDRTTKWLSGREDSADLGNDYSVISKLGLSVNEDVNNGMFELRQEWLSLIQAYFSHEIVFSESDYFIAFDYEDAVVVN
;
A
#
# COMPACT_ATOMS: atom_id res chain seq x y z
N MET A 1 -2.07 -5.96 14.30
CA MET A 1 -1.68 -4.70 14.96
C MET A 1 -0.24 -4.47 14.57
N GLY A 2 -0.05 -3.56 13.63
CA GLY A 2 1.17 -3.46 12.85
C GLY A 2 0.92 -2.80 11.51
N LEU A 3 2.00 -2.64 10.74
CA LEU A 3 1.99 -2.04 9.41
C LEU A 3 1.34 -2.98 8.40
N LYS A 4 0.46 -2.43 7.56
CA LYS A 4 -0.03 -3.07 6.34
C LYS A 4 0.15 -2.13 5.16
N VAL A 5 0.40 -2.71 4.00
CA VAL A 5 0.32 -2.00 2.72
C VAL A 5 -1.07 -2.27 2.15
N ARG A 6 -1.86 -1.22 1.97
CA ARG A 6 -3.15 -1.29 1.27
C ARG A 6 -2.94 -0.94 -0.19
N LEU A 7 -3.47 -1.77 -1.09
CA LEU A 7 -3.55 -1.52 -2.52
C LEU A 7 -5.01 -1.25 -2.91
N GLU A 8 -5.24 -0.20 -3.69
CA GLU A 8 -6.51 0.05 -4.36
C GLU A 8 -6.25 0.31 -5.84
N TRP A 9 -7.16 -0.15 -6.70
CA TRP A 9 -7.05 0.07 -8.14
C TRP A 9 -8.38 0.48 -8.75
N PHE A 10 -8.28 1.39 -9.71
CA PHE A 10 -9.40 2.07 -10.33
C PHE A 10 -9.38 1.83 -11.83
N ASP A 11 -10.55 1.56 -12.41
CA ASP A 11 -10.66 1.40 -13.85
C ASP A 11 -10.31 2.72 -14.54
N ARG A 12 -9.40 2.67 -15.52
CA ARG A 12 -8.84 3.88 -16.14
C ARG A 12 -9.86 4.70 -16.92
N THR A 13 -10.97 4.08 -17.33
CA THR A 13 -12.01 4.72 -18.15
C THR A 13 -13.07 5.39 -17.29
N THR A 14 -13.65 4.62 -16.37
CA THR A 14 -14.77 5.02 -15.50
C THR A 14 -14.31 5.75 -14.25
N LYS A 15 -13.04 5.58 -13.86
CA LYS A 15 -12.46 6.07 -12.60
C LYS A 15 -13.09 5.46 -11.35
N TRP A 16 -13.82 4.35 -11.50
CA TRP A 16 -14.45 3.66 -10.39
C TRP A 16 -13.49 2.67 -9.74
N LEU A 17 -13.64 2.51 -8.42
CA LEU A 17 -12.90 1.50 -7.66
C LEU A 17 -13.22 0.11 -8.22
N SER A 18 -12.19 -0.58 -8.69
CA SER A 18 -12.30 -1.93 -9.23
C SER A 18 -11.96 -2.99 -8.18
N GLY A 19 -11.08 -2.65 -7.23
CA GLY A 19 -10.84 -3.51 -6.08
C GLY A 19 -9.85 -2.93 -5.07
N ARG A 20 -9.71 -3.69 -3.98
CA ARG A 20 -8.85 -3.39 -2.84
C ARG A 20 -8.27 -4.70 -2.30
N GLU A 21 -7.00 -4.68 -1.95
CA GLU A 21 -6.31 -5.77 -1.25
C GLU A 21 -5.42 -5.19 -0.15
N ASP A 22 -5.44 -5.77 1.04
CA ASP A 22 -4.50 -5.43 2.11
C ASP A 22 -3.42 -6.52 2.18
N SER A 23 -2.16 -6.13 2.38
CA SER A 23 -1.05 -7.08 2.58
C SER A 23 -1.23 -7.88 3.88
N ALA A 24 -0.38 -8.88 4.08
CA ALA A 24 -0.13 -9.43 5.41
C ALA A 24 0.31 -8.33 6.39
N ASP A 25 0.04 -8.54 7.69
CA ASP A 25 0.52 -7.67 8.76
C ASP A 25 2.03 -7.81 8.91
N LEU A 26 2.76 -6.71 8.70
CA LEU A 26 4.21 -6.61 8.76
C LEU A 26 4.71 -6.27 10.18
N GLY A 27 3.80 -6.09 11.15
CA GLY A 27 4.17 -5.70 12.51
C GLY A 27 4.89 -4.36 12.51
N ASN A 28 6.07 -4.33 13.12
CA ASN A 28 6.94 -3.15 13.19
C ASN A 28 8.05 -3.17 12.12
N ASP A 29 7.93 -4.00 11.07
CA ASP A 29 8.87 -4.00 9.95
C ASP A 29 8.51 -2.90 8.94
N TYR A 30 9.13 -1.73 9.12
CA TYR A 30 9.01 -0.60 8.20
C TYR A 30 10.04 -0.62 7.05
N SER A 31 10.70 -1.76 6.79
CA SER A 31 11.73 -1.85 5.75
C SER A 31 11.17 -1.60 4.35
N VAL A 32 9.89 -1.91 4.11
CA VAL A 32 9.24 -1.62 2.83
C VAL A 32 9.21 -0.11 2.55
N ILE A 33 8.87 0.72 3.53
CA ILE A 33 8.78 2.18 3.38
C ILE A 33 10.15 2.75 3.01
N SER A 34 11.19 2.38 3.76
CA SER A 34 12.56 2.87 3.49
C SER A 34 13.11 2.39 2.14
N LYS A 35 12.83 1.14 1.73
CA LYS A 35 13.22 0.61 0.40
C LYS A 35 12.57 1.36 -0.76
N LEU A 36 11.38 1.92 -0.55
CA LEU A 36 10.67 2.75 -1.52
C LEU A 36 11.17 4.21 -1.52
N GLY A 37 12.10 4.55 -0.63
CA GLY A 37 12.62 5.91 -0.45
C GLY A 37 11.67 6.83 0.31
N LEU A 38 10.74 6.27 1.08
CA LEU A 38 9.75 6.99 1.87
C LEU A 38 10.18 7.13 3.34
N SER A 39 9.54 8.06 4.04
CA SER A 39 9.75 8.39 5.45
C SER A 39 8.69 7.72 6.32
N VAL A 40 9.11 6.92 7.30
CA VAL A 40 8.18 6.27 8.24
C VAL A 40 7.34 7.28 9.00
N ASN A 41 7.92 8.43 9.36
CA ASN A 41 7.22 9.44 10.16
C ASN A 41 6.27 10.32 9.34
N GLU A 42 6.51 10.44 8.04
CA GLU A 42 5.76 11.37 7.18
C GLU A 42 4.79 10.64 6.25
N ASP A 43 5.06 9.39 5.87
CA ASP A 43 4.29 8.68 4.84
C ASP A 43 3.39 7.55 5.39
N VAL A 44 3.63 7.07 6.62
CA VAL A 44 2.73 6.12 7.29
C VAL A 44 1.51 6.85 7.85
N ASN A 45 0.33 6.25 7.68
CA ASN A 45 -0.97 6.82 8.05
C ASN A 45 -1.24 8.19 7.41
N ASN A 46 -0.62 8.49 6.26
CA ASN A 46 -0.71 9.78 5.59
C ASN A 46 -1.42 9.72 4.23
N GLY A 47 -2.51 8.94 4.15
CA GLY A 47 -3.32 8.82 2.95
C GLY A 47 -2.73 7.85 1.92
N MET A 48 -3.04 8.09 0.64
CA MET A 48 -2.68 7.21 -0.47
C MET A 48 -1.70 7.90 -1.43
N PHE A 49 -0.80 7.10 -2.00
CA PHE A 49 0.18 7.49 -3.00
C PHE A 49 -0.14 6.77 -4.31
N GLU A 50 0.02 7.46 -5.45
CA GLU A 50 0.00 6.79 -6.74
C GLU A 50 1.16 5.78 -6.81
N LEU A 51 0.86 4.54 -7.22
CA LEU A 51 1.86 3.50 -7.33
C LEU A 51 2.79 3.81 -8.50
N ARG A 52 4.07 4.03 -8.20
CA ARG A 52 5.08 4.34 -9.22
C ARG A 52 5.64 3.06 -9.85
N GLN A 53 5.99 3.11 -11.13
CA GLN A 53 6.48 1.92 -11.86
C GLN A 53 7.79 1.38 -11.27
N GLU A 54 8.67 2.24 -10.78
CA GLU A 54 9.90 1.87 -10.09
C GLU A 54 9.69 1.09 -8.78
N TRP A 55 8.48 1.17 -8.21
CA TRP A 55 8.12 0.45 -6.98
C TRP A 55 7.53 -0.93 -7.24
N LEU A 56 7.17 -1.24 -8.49
CA LEU A 56 6.38 -2.43 -8.84
C LEU A 56 6.98 -3.73 -8.31
N SER A 57 8.28 -3.95 -8.52
CA SER A 57 8.93 -5.21 -8.12
C SER A 57 8.95 -5.40 -6.60
N LEU A 58 9.03 -4.31 -5.83
CA LEU A 58 8.98 -4.33 -4.38
C LEU A 58 7.55 -4.51 -3.87
N ILE A 59 6.57 -3.86 -4.51
CA ILE A 59 5.17 -3.82 -4.07
C ILE A 59 4.41 -5.10 -4.46
N GLN A 60 4.63 -5.63 -5.66
CA GLN A 60 3.91 -6.82 -6.15
C GLN A 60 4.07 -8.03 -5.23
N ALA A 61 5.19 -8.14 -4.51
CA ALA A 61 5.47 -9.25 -3.60
C ALA A 61 4.50 -9.33 -2.40
N TYR A 62 3.74 -8.26 -2.12
CA TYR A 62 2.79 -8.21 -1.00
C TYR A 62 1.35 -8.55 -1.39
N PHE A 63 1.06 -8.72 -2.69
CA PHE A 63 -0.31 -8.86 -3.20
C PHE A 63 -0.46 -10.07 -4.10
N SER A 64 -1.62 -10.72 -4.00
CA SER A 64 -2.05 -11.77 -4.91
C SER A 64 -2.56 -11.20 -6.23
N HIS A 65 -3.20 -10.02 -6.18
CA HIS A 65 -3.61 -9.27 -7.36
C HIS A 65 -2.39 -8.89 -8.23
N GLU A 66 -2.43 -9.21 -9.52
CA GLU A 66 -1.40 -8.84 -10.47
C GLU A 66 -1.56 -7.36 -10.87
N ILE A 67 -0.52 -6.55 -10.62
CA ILE A 67 -0.55 -5.12 -10.88
C ILE A 67 -0.19 -4.88 -12.35
N VAL A 68 -1.22 -4.54 -13.13
CA VAL A 68 -1.11 -4.29 -14.56
C VAL A 68 -1.47 -2.83 -14.87
N PHE A 69 -0.46 -1.94 -14.95
CA PHE A 69 -0.65 -0.49 -15.16
C PHE A 69 -1.40 -0.13 -16.45
N SER A 70 -1.43 -1.01 -17.46
CA SER A 70 -2.22 -0.77 -18.67
C SER A 70 -3.74 -0.86 -18.43
N GLU A 71 -4.18 -1.49 -17.35
CA GLU A 71 -5.60 -1.79 -17.08
C GLU A 71 -6.21 -0.91 -16.00
N SER A 72 -5.43 -0.45 -15.03
CA SER A 72 -5.93 0.31 -13.88
C SER A 72 -4.96 1.38 -13.42
N ASP A 73 -5.51 2.43 -12.79
CA ASP A 73 -4.76 3.39 -12.00
C ASP A 73 -4.62 2.81 -10.57
N TYR A 74 -3.39 2.69 -10.05
CA TYR A 74 -3.11 2.01 -8.77
C TYR A 74 -2.64 2.99 -7.71
N PHE A 75 -3.12 2.80 -6.49
CA PHE A 75 -2.73 3.59 -5.33
C PHE A 75 -2.39 2.68 -4.15
N ILE A 76 -1.39 3.09 -3.37
CA ILE A 76 -0.99 2.39 -2.15
C ILE A 76 -1.07 3.28 -0.93
N ALA A 77 -1.41 2.71 0.22
CA ALA A 77 -1.31 3.35 1.52
C ALA A 77 -0.52 2.49 2.49
N PHE A 78 0.13 3.13 3.45
CA PHE A 78 0.87 2.47 4.52
C PHE A 78 0.11 2.71 5.83
N ASP A 79 -0.74 1.77 6.21
CA ASP A 79 -1.58 1.89 7.38
C ASP A 79 -0.91 1.17 8.57
N TYR A 80 -0.77 1.84 9.70
CA TYR A 80 -0.29 1.24 10.94
C TYR A 80 -1.33 1.40 12.04
N GLU A 81 -1.78 0.28 12.60
CA GLU A 81 -2.71 0.24 13.72
C GLU A 81 -2.05 -0.37 14.96
N ASP A 82 -1.96 0.44 16.03
CA ASP A 82 -1.45 -0.01 17.32
C ASP A 82 -2.49 -0.82 18.11
N ALA A 83 -1.98 -1.80 18.85
CA ALA A 83 -2.21 -1.90 20.30
C ALA A 83 -3.23 -0.96 20.98
N VAL A 84 -4.57 -1.06 20.83
CA VAL A 84 -5.45 -0.35 21.78
C VAL A 84 -5.30 -1.03 23.15
N VAL A 85 -4.43 -0.49 23.99
CA VAL A 85 -4.35 -0.84 25.40
C VAL A 85 -5.52 -0.13 26.10
N VAL A 86 -6.60 -0.87 26.34
CA VAL A 86 -7.68 -0.41 27.19
C VAL A 86 -7.19 -0.51 28.64
N ASN A 87 -6.94 0.64 29.28
CA ASN A 87 -6.66 0.74 30.71
C ASN A 87 -7.98 0.79 31.51
#